data_AF-A0A239R499-F1
#
_entry.id   AF-A0A239R499-F1
#
_cell.length_a   1.000
_cell.length_b   1.000
_cell.length_c   1.000
_cell.angle_alpha   90.00
_cell.angle_beta   90.00
_cell.angle_gamma   90.00
#
_symmetry.space_group_name_H-M   'P 1'
#
loop_
_entity.id
_entity.type
_entity.pdbx_description
1 polymer ?
#
loop_
_entity_poly.entity_id
_entity_poly.type
_entity_poly.pdbx_seq_one_letter_code
_entity_poly.pdbx_strand_id
1 'polypeptide(L)'
;CSGLTSVTIGNSVTSIGNRAFYDCSGLTSVTSLNPTPPRIYSNTFNLYTAVLNVPIGRKAAYKAANYWRDFTNIKEIDVAGVQGIQVDKDQNARVYDLNGRRLNAPTKGVGIINGRKVLMK
;
A
#
# COMPACT_ATOMS: atom_id res chain seq x y z
N CYS A 1 25.20 5.26 8.24
CA CYS A 1 24.76 4.02 7.56
C CYS A 1 24.65 4.29 6.06
N SER A 2 25.66 3.91 5.26
CA SER A 2 25.69 4.21 3.81
C SER A 2 25.28 3.02 2.94
N GLY A 3 25.39 1.78 3.43
CA GLY A 3 25.07 0.57 2.66
C GLY A 3 23.59 0.18 2.65
N LEU A 4 22.77 0.72 3.56
CA LEU A 4 21.34 0.42 3.59
C LEU A 4 20.60 1.26 2.56
N THR A 5 20.22 0.64 1.45
CA THR A 5 19.55 1.32 0.33
C THR A 5 18.04 1.17 0.33
N SER A 6 17.52 0.12 0.96
CA SER A 6 16.07 -0.11 1.07
C SER A 6 15.66 -0.71 2.42
N VAL A 7 14.42 -0.41 2.82
CA VAL A 7 13.79 -0.93 4.05
C VAL A 7 12.36 -1.37 3.73
N THR A 8 11.95 -2.52 4.26
CA THR A 8 10.55 -2.98 4.24
C THR A 8 10.00 -3.01 5.68
N ILE A 9 8.90 -2.29 5.90
CA ILE A 9 8.19 -2.21 7.17
C ILE A 9 6.98 -3.15 7.09
N GLY A 10 6.99 -4.18 7.93
CA GLY A 10 5.95 -5.20 7.99
C GLY A 10 4.58 -4.64 8.39
N ASN A 11 3.52 -5.35 8.02
CA ASN A 11 2.12 -4.96 8.24
C ASN A 11 1.66 -4.99 9.71
N SER A 12 2.46 -5.57 10.61
CA SER A 12 2.21 -5.63 12.04
C SER A 12 2.94 -4.53 12.82
N VAL A 13 3.82 -3.77 12.18
CA VAL A 13 4.58 -2.71 12.83
C VAL A 13 3.63 -1.57 13.16
N THR A 14 3.48 -1.26 14.46
CA THR A 14 2.61 -0.17 14.92
C THR A 14 3.37 1.12 15.18
N SER A 15 4.68 1.06 15.39
CA SER A 15 5.53 2.23 15.59
C SER A 15 6.98 2.00 15.19
N ILE A 16 7.68 3.08 14.83
CA ILE A 16 9.12 3.09 14.56
C ILE A 16 9.77 4.15 15.46
N GLY A 17 10.87 3.78 16.10
CA GLY A 17 11.58 4.63 17.05
C GLY A 17 12.16 5.91 16.46
N ASN A 18 12.40 6.90 17.32
CA ASN A 18 13.13 8.11 16.95
C ASN A 18 14.54 7.73 16.44
N ARG A 19 15.00 8.38 15.35
CA ARG A 19 16.31 8.15 14.73
C ARG A 19 16.59 6.75 14.17
N ALA A 20 15.58 5.88 14.06
CA ALA A 20 15.76 4.51 13.57
C ALA A 20 16.49 4.42 12.21
N PHE A 21 16.23 5.36 11.29
CA PHE A 21 16.87 5.44 9.97
C PHE A 21 17.43 6.84 9.67
N TYR A 22 17.73 7.64 10.69
CA TYR A 22 18.13 9.05 10.51
C TYR A 22 19.48 9.22 9.82
N ASP A 23 20.48 8.41 10.16
CA ASP A 23 21.82 8.47 9.53
C ASP A 23 21.99 7.49 8.36
N CYS A 24 20.88 7.03 7.80
CA CYS A 24 20.87 6.15 6.62
C CYS A 24 20.95 6.97 5.33
N SER A 25 22.12 7.53 5.03
CA SER A 25 22.34 8.39 3.85
C SER A 25 22.19 7.65 2.51
N GLY A 26 22.37 6.33 2.50
CA GLY A 26 22.16 5.50 1.32
C GLY A 26 20.71 5.13 1.05
N LEU A 27 19.78 5.45 1.95
CA LEU A 27 18.39 4.98 1.87
C LEU A 27 17.63 5.70 0.75
N THR A 28 17.27 4.96 -0.29
CA THR A 28 16.56 5.50 -1.46
C THR A 28 15.14 4.96 -1.60
N SER A 29 14.81 3.88 -0.90
CA SER A 29 13.49 3.22 -0.98
C SER A 29 12.99 2.77 0.38
N VAL A 30 11.74 3.11 0.71
CA VAL A 30 11.04 2.63 1.90
C VAL A 30 9.73 2.02 1.47
N THR A 31 9.51 0.75 1.80
CA THR A 31 8.23 0.07 1.56
C THR A 31 7.50 -0.10 2.89
N SER A 32 6.29 0.43 3.01
CA SER A 32 5.43 0.15 4.16
C SER A 32 4.26 -0.72 3.75
N LEU A 33 4.11 -1.87 4.38
CA LEU A 33 3.00 -2.81 4.12
C LEU A 33 1.77 -2.55 5.01
N ASN A 34 1.81 -1.51 5.85
CA ASN A 34 0.74 -1.23 6.80
C ASN A 34 -0.49 -0.60 6.12
N PRO A 35 -1.71 -1.09 6.43
CA PRO A 35 -2.96 -0.47 5.93
C PRO A 35 -3.20 0.92 6.53
N THR A 36 -2.62 1.20 7.70
CA THR A 36 -2.62 2.50 8.37
C THR A 36 -1.18 2.91 8.69
N PRO A 37 -0.77 4.17 8.49
CA PRO A 37 0.61 4.59 8.75
C PRO A 37 0.99 4.35 10.23
N PRO A 38 2.07 3.60 10.53
CA PRO A 38 2.48 3.40 11.91
C PRO A 38 3.02 4.68 12.53
N ARG A 39 3.00 4.78 13.86
CA ARG A 39 3.52 5.98 14.53
C ARG A 39 5.02 6.13 14.25
N ILE A 40 5.41 7.31 13.77
CA ILE A 40 6.81 7.71 13.62
C ILE A 40 7.04 9.07 14.26
N TYR A 41 8.29 9.49 14.30
CA TYR A 41 8.75 10.78 14.83
C TYR A 41 9.44 11.61 13.72
N SER A 42 9.64 12.91 13.96
CA SER A 42 10.22 13.87 12.99
C SER A 42 11.61 13.50 12.46
N ASN A 43 12.38 12.71 13.21
CA ASN A 43 13.72 12.27 12.85
C ASN A 43 13.77 10.77 12.57
N THR A 44 12.68 10.14 12.13
CA THR A 44 12.69 8.68 11.91
C THR A 44 13.49 8.31 10.67
N PHE A 45 13.32 9.07 9.59
CA PHE A 45 14.02 8.89 8.32
C PHE A 45 14.92 10.08 8.03
N ASN A 46 15.99 9.83 7.28
CA ASN A 46 16.87 10.89 6.78
C ASN A 46 16.19 11.69 5.67
N LEU A 47 16.05 13.02 5.83
CA LEU A 47 15.56 14.00 4.83
C LEU A 47 14.22 13.68 4.11
N TYR A 48 13.60 12.53 4.36
CA TYR A 48 12.36 12.07 3.73
C TYR A 48 12.37 12.08 2.18
N THR A 49 13.57 11.97 1.57
CA THR A 49 13.78 12.00 0.12
C THR A 49 13.62 10.65 -0.57
N ALA A 50 13.68 9.55 0.19
CA ALA A 50 13.48 8.20 -0.32
C ALA A 50 12.08 8.05 -0.96
N VAL A 51 11.97 7.15 -1.94
CA VAL A 51 10.66 6.77 -2.49
C VAL A 51 9.91 5.96 -1.45
N LEU A 52 8.75 6.44 -1.04
CA LEU A 52 7.85 5.71 -0.16
C LEU A 52 6.85 4.90 -0.97
N ASN A 53 6.99 3.58 -0.94
CA ASN A 53 6.05 2.64 -1.54
C ASN A 53 5.01 2.21 -0.50
N VAL A 54 3.73 2.44 -0.79
CA VAL A 54 2.59 2.10 0.08
C VAL A 54 1.58 1.23 -0.67
N PRO A 55 0.68 0.52 0.02
CA PRO A 55 -0.34 -0.29 -0.65
C PRO A 55 -1.29 0.58 -1.47
N ILE A 56 -1.86 0.04 -2.55
CA ILE A 56 -2.90 0.69 -3.37
C ILE A 56 -4.03 1.24 -2.48
N GLY A 57 -4.43 2.48 -2.73
CA GLY A 57 -5.47 3.18 -1.99
C GLY A 57 -5.04 3.75 -0.63
N ARG A 58 -3.76 3.64 -0.23
CA ARG A 58 -3.27 4.13 1.06
C ARG A 58 -2.51 5.45 0.98
N LYS A 59 -2.17 5.95 -0.21
CA LYS A 59 -1.41 7.20 -0.36
C LYS A 59 -2.03 8.39 0.37
N ALA A 60 -3.37 8.52 0.33
CA ALA A 60 -4.07 9.60 1.04
C ALA A 60 -3.87 9.52 2.56
N ALA A 61 -3.94 8.32 3.15
CA ALA A 61 -3.72 8.12 4.58
C ALA A 61 -2.28 8.46 4.98
N TYR A 62 -1.28 8.04 4.21
CA TYR A 62 0.13 8.39 4.46
C TYR A 62 0.40 9.88 4.31
N LYS A 63 -0.24 10.57 3.35
CA LYS A 63 -0.15 12.04 3.23
C LYS A 63 -0.82 12.81 4.36
N ALA A 64 -1.82 12.23 5.04
CA ALA A 64 -2.47 12.83 6.19
C ALA A 64 -1.73 12.57 7.51
N ALA A 65 -0.92 11.52 7.59
CA ALA A 65 -0.26 11.13 8.83
C ALA A 65 0.93 12.02 9.19
N ASN A 66 1.19 12.16 10.49
CA ASN A 66 2.30 12.96 11.01
C ASN A 66 3.64 12.37 10.53
N TYR A 67 4.49 13.25 10.02
CA TYR A 67 5.83 12.98 9.47
C TYR A 67 5.88 12.06 8.24
N TRP A 68 4.92 11.15 8.05
CA TRP A 68 4.75 10.41 6.80
C TRP A 68 4.45 11.34 5.63
N ARG A 69 3.77 12.45 5.89
CA ARG A 69 3.51 13.52 4.93
C ARG A 69 4.77 14.20 4.40
N ASP A 70 5.90 14.06 5.09
CA ASP A 70 7.16 14.70 4.72
C ASP A 70 7.85 13.95 3.56
N PHE A 71 7.45 12.70 3.30
CA PHE A 71 7.83 12.00 2.07
C PHE A 71 7.20 12.67 0.85
N THR A 72 8.04 13.26 0.00
CA THR A 72 7.59 13.98 -1.20
C THR A 72 7.28 13.04 -2.37
N ASN A 73 7.91 11.85 -2.39
CA ASN A 73 7.73 10.85 -3.44
C ASN A 73 7.03 9.59 -2.91
N ILE A 74 5.69 9.56 -3.01
CA ILE A 74 4.87 8.42 -2.57
C ILE A 74 4.28 7.69 -3.78
N LYS A 75 4.62 6.41 -3.93
CA LYS A 75 4.11 5.50 -4.95
C LYS A 75 3.19 4.46 -4.32
N GLU A 76 2.10 4.15 -5.02
CA GLU A 76 1.25 3.02 -4.65
C GLU A 76 1.72 1.79 -5.40
N ILE A 77 1.87 0.69 -4.67
CA ILE A 77 2.32 -0.59 -5.21
C ILE A 77 1.32 -1.70 -4.88
N ASP A 78 1.24 -2.68 -5.78
CA ASP A 78 0.47 -3.90 -5.53
C ASP A 78 1.28 -4.80 -4.59
N VAL A 79 0.90 -4.82 -3.32
CA VAL A 79 1.52 -5.65 -2.29
C VAL A 79 0.76 -6.97 -2.23
N ALA A 80 1.26 -7.99 -2.91
CA ALA A 80 0.57 -9.28 -3.03
C ALA A 80 0.39 -9.95 -1.65
N GLY A 81 -0.86 -10.35 -1.37
CA GLY A 81 -1.28 -11.07 -0.17
C GLY A 81 -2.78 -10.91 0.16
N VAL A 82 -3.65 -10.86 -0.86
CA VAL A 82 -5.12 -10.70 -0.77
C VAL A 82 -5.57 -9.37 -0.16
N GLN A 83 -5.87 -8.39 -1.04
CA GLN A 83 -7.04 -7.47 -1.05
C GLN A 83 -6.75 -6.25 -1.95
N GLY A 84 -6.24 -6.49 -3.15
CA GLY A 84 -6.37 -5.60 -4.30
C GLY A 84 -7.71 -5.86 -4.99
N ILE A 85 -8.80 -5.61 -4.27
CA ILE A 85 -10.10 -5.61 -4.92
C ILE A 85 -10.16 -4.35 -5.79
N GLN A 86 -10.11 -4.54 -7.09
CA GLN A 86 -10.35 -3.46 -8.03
C GLN A 86 -11.85 -3.29 -8.19
N VAL A 87 -12.34 -2.05 -8.24
CA VAL A 87 -13.70 -1.78 -8.71
C VAL A 87 -13.61 -1.75 -10.22
N ASP A 88 -14.10 -2.81 -10.89
CA ASP A 88 -14.27 -2.73 -12.34
C ASP A 88 -15.40 -1.74 -12.63
N LYS A 89 -15.08 -0.70 -13.41
CA LYS A 89 -16.05 0.33 -13.83
C LYS A 89 -16.75 -0.05 -15.13
N ASP A 90 -16.34 -1.14 -15.77
CA ASP A 90 -17.02 -1.67 -16.95
C ASP A 90 -18.33 -2.34 -16.53
N GLN A 91 -19.44 -1.61 -16.72
CA GLN A 91 -20.81 -2.06 -16.46
C GLN A 91 -21.23 -3.23 -17.38
N ASN A 92 -20.45 -3.56 -18.41
CA ASN A 92 -20.70 -4.66 -19.35
C ASN A 92 -19.77 -5.86 -19.13
N ALA A 93 -18.86 -5.80 -18.17
CA ALA A 93 -17.89 -6.86 -17.98
C ALA A 93 -18.56 -8.16 -17.48
N ARG A 94 -18.13 -9.29 -18.05
CA ARG A 94 -18.60 -10.62 -17.63
C ARG A 94 -18.10 -10.89 -16.21
N VAL A 95 -19.03 -11.14 -15.31
CA VAL A 95 -18.76 -11.44 -13.91
C VAL A 95 -18.72 -12.95 -13.73
N TYR A 96 -17.70 -13.44 -13.04
CA TYR A 96 -17.56 -14.85 -12.68
C TYR A 96 -17.50 -15.00 -11.16
N ASP A 97 -17.98 -16.12 -10.63
CA ASP A 97 -17.70 -16.49 -9.24
C ASP A 97 -16.24 -16.97 -9.08
N LEU A 98 -15.84 -17.28 -7.85
CA LEU A 98 -14.47 -17.77 -7.56
C LEU A 98 -14.19 -19.17 -8.15
N ASN A 99 -15.22 -19.88 -8.60
CA ASN A 99 -15.10 -21.17 -9.28
C ASN A 99 -15.06 -21.00 -10.82
N GLY A 100 -15.09 -19.77 -11.34
CA GLY A 100 -15.06 -19.49 -12.77
C GLY A 100 -16.42 -19.63 -13.47
N ARG A 101 -17.53 -19.75 -12.72
CA ARG A 101 -18.89 -19.79 -13.31
C ARG A 101 -19.36 -18.37 -13.60
N ARG A 102 -19.85 -18.13 -14.82
CA ARG A 102 -20.45 -16.85 -15.21
C ARG A 102 -21.72 -16.58 -14.40
N LEU A 103 -21.79 -15.39 -13.82
CA LEU A 103 -22.96 -14.89 -13.09
C LEU A 103 -23.86 -14.08 -14.03
N ASN A 104 -25.17 -14.28 -13.90
CA ASN A 104 -26.18 -13.63 -14.74
C ASN A 104 -26.53 -12.22 -14.23
N ALA A 105 -26.20 -11.91 -12.98
CA ALA A 105 -26.34 -10.59 -12.37
C ALA A 105 -25.28 -10.43 -11.26
N PRO A 106 -24.85 -9.19 -10.95
CA PRO A 106 -23.97 -8.92 -9.81
C PRO A 106 -24.62 -9.46 -8.52
N THR A 107 -23.98 -10.44 -7.90
CA THR A 107 -24.40 -10.93 -6.58
C THR A 107 -23.52 -10.24 -5.54
N LYS A 108 -24.10 -9.74 -4.45
CA LYS A 108 -23.33 -9.11 -3.37
C LYS A 108 -22.23 -10.07 -2.90
N GLY A 109 -20.97 -9.64 -2.93
CA GLY A 109 -19.84 -10.51 -2.59
C GLY A 109 -18.62 -10.30 -3.49
N VAL A 110 -17.67 -11.24 -3.44
CA VAL A 110 -16.44 -11.19 -4.24
C VAL A 110 -16.63 -11.97 -5.54
N GLY A 111 -16.50 -11.29 -6.68
CA GLY A 111 -16.51 -11.86 -8.02
C GLY A 111 -15.16 -11.68 -8.74
N ILE A 112 -15.03 -12.29 -9.92
CA ILE A 112 -13.90 -12.10 -10.84
C ILE A 112 -14.40 -11.35 -12.07
N ILE A 113 -13.73 -10.26 -12.42
CA ILE A 113 -14.01 -9.47 -13.62
C ILE A 113 -12.67 -9.22 -14.32
N ASN A 114 -12.58 -9.54 -15.62
CA ASN A 114 -11.36 -9.40 -16.41
C ASN A 114 -10.11 -10.04 -15.74
N GLY A 115 -10.29 -11.19 -15.08
CA GLY A 115 -9.24 -11.92 -14.37
C GLY A 115 -8.83 -11.33 -13.01
N ARG A 116 -9.50 -10.28 -12.53
CA ARG A 116 -9.22 -9.64 -11.23
C ARG A 116 -10.36 -9.85 -10.25
N LYS A 117 -10.03 -10.02 -8.96
CA LYS A 117 -11.04 -10.11 -7.89
C LYS A 117 -11.64 -8.72 -7.64
N VAL A 118 -12.97 -8.64 -7.60
CA VAL A 118 -13.79 -7.42 -7.47
C VAL A 118 -14.85 -7.63 -6.38
N LEU A 119 -15.09 -6.63 -5.52
CA LEU A 119 -16.13 -6.63 -4.49
C LEU A 119 -17.34 -5.94 -5.09
N MET A 120 -18.38 -6.72 -5.30
CA MET A 120 -19.66 -6.26 -5.83
C MET A 120 -20.53 -5.87 -4.63
N LYS A 121 -20.90 -4.59 -4.56
CA LYS A 121 -21.74 -4.02 -3.48
C LYS A 121 -23.20 -3.96 -3.90
#